data_AF-A0A9Q7TKT8-F1
#
_entry.id   AF-A0A9Q7TKT8-F1
#
_cell.length_a   1.000
_cell.length_b   1.000
_cell.length_c   1.000
_cell.angle_alpha   90.00
_cell.angle_beta   90.00
_cell.angle_gamma   90.00
#
_symmetry.space_group_name_H-M   'P 1'
#
loop_
_entity.id
_entity.type
_entity.pdbx_description
1 polymer ?
#
loop_
_entity_poly.entity_id
_entity_poly.type
_entity_poly.pdbx_seq_one_letter_code
_entity_poly.pdbx_strand_id
1 'polypeptide(L)'
;MARASTSAANFGLLLVALVLMLHSVVGELAPRHVRHHLFAREDSYDECHTDLVANYKEYKTLCEDNNDPKKTCFTHWAGDLKDAKACSHKDGSVREKLMIKDDTMKDFTIDSPYEDFKIIYPHIGGVSLTYTNFNNETGCKDIGIQRGDNHVWRIWVSDEYGNDVWRTSFPDEVGNDRDIDTLNFPWYYKTFCSKWIHIHVKRDGRNWKA
;
A
#
# COMPACT_ATOMS: atom_id res chain seq x y z
N MET A 1 -81.44 -24.33 -2.92
CA MET A 1 -80.86 -24.50 -1.58
C MET A 1 -79.56 -25.29 -1.74
N ALA A 2 -78.40 -24.63 -1.66
CA ALA A 2 -77.09 -25.19 -1.27
C ALA A 2 -76.02 -24.09 -1.35
N ARG A 3 -75.45 -23.76 -0.19
CA ARG A 3 -74.24 -22.93 0.00
C ARG A 3 -73.00 -23.79 -0.26
N ALA A 4 -71.97 -23.23 -0.88
CA ALA A 4 -70.57 -23.68 -0.73
C ALA A 4 -69.69 -22.42 -0.84
N SER A 5 -69.20 -21.91 0.28
CA SER A 5 -67.99 -22.32 1.02
C SER A 5 -66.74 -21.62 0.48
N THR A 6 -66.51 -20.45 1.05
CA THR A 6 -65.28 -19.65 1.03
C THR A 6 -64.16 -20.41 1.75
N SER A 7 -63.23 -21.02 1.02
CA SER A 7 -62.01 -21.58 1.64
C SER A 7 -60.84 -21.73 0.67
N ALA A 8 -60.53 -20.67 -0.08
CA ALA A 8 -59.38 -20.64 -0.99
C ALA A 8 -58.35 -19.54 -0.65
N ALA A 9 -58.71 -18.55 0.17
CA ALA A 9 -57.86 -17.39 0.42
C ALA A 9 -56.76 -17.61 1.49
N ASN A 10 -56.83 -18.69 2.29
CA ASN A 10 -55.93 -18.87 3.43
C ASN A 10 -54.66 -19.70 3.13
N PHE A 11 -54.57 -20.36 1.97
CA PHE A 11 -53.37 -21.15 1.62
C PHE A 11 -52.27 -20.32 0.94
N GLY A 12 -52.62 -19.22 0.26
CA GLY A 12 -51.63 -18.37 -0.42
C GLY A 12 -50.73 -17.59 0.55
N LEU A 13 -51.28 -17.11 1.66
CA LEU A 13 -50.52 -16.32 2.65
C LEU A 13 -49.50 -17.16 3.43
N LEU A 14 -49.78 -18.45 3.67
CA LEU A 14 -48.85 -19.37 4.35
C LEU A 14 -47.61 -19.68 3.50
N LEU A 15 -47.77 -19.79 2.17
CA LEU A 15 -46.64 -20.04 1.27
C LEU A 15 -45.70 -18.82 1.15
N VAL A 16 -46.25 -17.60 1.12
CA VAL A 16 -45.43 -16.36 1.08
C VAL A 16 -44.62 -16.19 2.37
N ALA A 17 -45.22 -16.50 3.53
CA ALA A 17 -44.51 -16.47 4.81
C ALA A 17 -43.36 -17.50 4.88
N LEU A 18 -43.57 -18.70 4.34
CA LEU A 18 -42.54 -19.74 4.32
C LEU A 18 -41.36 -19.39 3.39
N VAL A 19 -41.65 -18.77 2.24
CA VAL A 19 -40.61 -18.28 1.31
C VAL A 19 -39.81 -17.12 1.93
N LEU A 20 -40.46 -16.19 2.64
CA LEU A 20 -39.74 -15.09 3.32
C LEU A 20 -38.90 -15.57 4.51
N MET A 21 -39.35 -16.60 5.24
CA MET A 21 -38.58 -17.18 6.36
C MET A 21 -37.37 -17.99 5.87
N LEU A 22 -37.41 -18.56 4.67
CA LEU A 22 -36.26 -19.24 4.06
C LEU A 22 -35.18 -18.27 3.56
N HIS A 23 -35.55 -17.05 3.12
CA HIS A 23 -34.57 -16.04 2.68
C HIS A 23 -33.79 -15.41 3.85
N SER A 24 -34.31 -15.44 5.07
CA SER A 24 -33.63 -14.85 6.24
C SER A 24 -32.63 -15.79 6.93
N VAL A 25 -32.61 -17.09 6.59
CA VAL A 25 -31.72 -18.09 7.21
C VAL A 25 -30.55 -18.50 6.30
N VAL A 26 -30.59 -18.15 5.02
CA VAL A 26 -29.40 -18.15 4.15
C VAL A 26 -28.80 -16.75 4.16
N GLY A 27 -28.55 -16.23 5.36
CA GLY A 27 -27.53 -15.22 5.52
C GLY A 27 -26.23 -15.89 5.09
N GLU A 28 -25.73 -15.48 3.93
CA GLU A 28 -24.41 -15.84 3.45
C GLU A 28 -23.44 -15.82 4.62
N LEU A 29 -23.06 -17.02 5.07
CA LEU A 29 -21.70 -17.30 5.47
C LEU A 29 -20.85 -17.08 4.22
N ALA A 30 -20.78 -15.82 3.75
CA ALA A 30 -19.60 -15.35 3.09
C ALA A 30 -18.50 -15.74 4.07
N PRO A 31 -17.58 -16.64 3.67
CA PRO A 31 -16.41 -16.83 4.48
C PRO A 31 -15.86 -15.42 4.58
N ARG A 32 -15.79 -14.87 5.80
CA ARG A 32 -14.71 -13.95 6.09
C ARG A 32 -13.51 -14.74 5.60
N HIS A 33 -13.00 -14.39 4.43
CA HIS A 33 -11.60 -14.58 4.12
C HIS A 33 -10.91 -13.81 5.24
N VAL A 34 -10.77 -14.51 6.37
CA VAL A 34 -9.54 -14.55 7.11
C VAL A 34 -8.52 -14.72 6.01
N ARG A 35 -7.99 -13.58 5.53
CA ARG A 35 -6.62 -13.53 5.04
C ARG A 35 -5.86 -14.08 6.23
N HIS A 36 -5.73 -15.42 6.24
CA HIS A 36 -4.73 -16.07 7.02
C HIS A 36 -3.50 -15.28 6.67
N HIS A 37 -2.98 -14.61 7.69
CA HIS A 37 -1.67 -14.03 7.68
C HIS A 37 -0.80 -15.01 6.90
N LEU A 38 -0.52 -14.66 5.63
CA LEU A 38 0.69 -15.10 5.01
C LEU A 38 1.71 -14.49 5.96
N PHE A 39 2.13 -15.32 6.91
CA PHE A 39 3.34 -15.13 7.64
C PHE A 39 4.31 -14.60 6.61
N ALA A 40 4.88 -13.43 6.89
CA ALA A 40 6.08 -13.00 6.21
C ALA A 40 7.02 -14.20 6.32
N ARG A 41 7.00 -15.05 5.29
CA ARG A 41 8.04 -15.99 5.04
C ARG A 41 9.24 -15.05 4.99
N GLU A 42 10.25 -15.38 5.77
CA GLU A 42 11.55 -14.76 5.68
C GLU A 42 12.12 -15.22 4.32
N ASP A 43 11.45 -14.82 3.25
CA ASP A 43 11.89 -14.94 1.88
C ASP A 43 13.10 -14.02 1.88
N SER A 44 14.26 -14.64 1.83
CA SER A 44 15.51 -13.95 2.04
C SER A 44 15.68 -12.96 0.90
N TYR A 45 15.81 -11.68 1.26
CA TYR A 45 16.28 -10.66 0.35
C TYR A 45 17.76 -10.93 0.09
N ASP A 46 18.03 -11.87 -0.81
CA ASP A 46 19.37 -12.45 -0.99
C ASP A 46 20.34 -11.47 -1.65
N GLU A 47 19.83 -10.51 -2.42
CA GLU A 47 20.63 -9.55 -3.16
C GLU A 47 20.25 -8.10 -2.78
N CYS A 48 21.09 -7.49 -1.94
CA CYS A 48 20.96 -6.10 -1.52
C CYS A 48 22.14 -5.26 -2.04
N HIS A 49 21.84 -4.06 -2.55
CA HIS A 49 22.82 -3.12 -3.11
C HIS A 49 22.75 -1.77 -2.39
N THR A 50 23.92 -1.18 -2.14
CA THR A 50 24.09 0.17 -1.60
C THR A 50 24.61 1.16 -2.64
N ASP A 51 25.20 0.67 -3.72
CA ASP A 51 25.82 1.42 -4.79
C ASP A 51 24.81 1.80 -5.88
N LEU A 52 23.68 2.35 -5.44
CA LEU A 52 22.62 2.86 -6.30
C LEU A 52 23.13 4.04 -7.12
N VAL A 53 22.73 4.10 -8.39
CA VAL A 53 23.18 5.12 -9.34
C VAL A 53 22.00 5.79 -10.01
N ALA A 54 22.14 7.08 -10.33
CA ALA A 54 21.14 7.80 -11.08
C ALA A 54 21.01 7.26 -12.52
N ASN A 55 19.77 7.18 -12.98
CA ASN A 55 19.39 6.88 -14.36
C ASN A 55 18.22 7.78 -14.78
N TYR A 56 18.52 9.07 -15.00
CA TYR A 56 17.51 10.09 -15.31
C TYR A 56 16.66 9.74 -16.54
N LYS A 57 17.28 9.20 -17.59
CA LYS A 57 16.61 8.94 -18.87
C LYS A 57 15.45 7.94 -18.70
N GLU A 58 15.71 6.83 -18.02
CA GLU A 58 14.68 5.79 -17.80
C GLU A 58 13.66 6.26 -16.75
N TYR A 59 14.11 6.94 -15.69
CA TYR A 59 13.19 7.55 -14.72
C TYR A 59 12.21 8.51 -15.41
N LYS A 60 12.72 9.42 -16.24
CA LYS A 60 11.92 10.40 -16.97
C LYS A 60 10.90 9.71 -17.86
N THR A 61 11.32 8.69 -18.60
CA THR A 61 10.45 7.90 -19.48
C THR A 61 9.29 7.25 -18.72
N LEU A 62 9.54 6.77 -17.49
CA LEU A 62 8.54 6.08 -16.68
C LEU A 62 7.63 7.01 -15.86
N CYS A 63 8.15 8.14 -15.40
CA CYS A 63 7.46 9.01 -14.43
C CYS A 63 7.06 10.39 -14.95
N GLU A 64 7.87 11.04 -15.79
CA GLU A 64 7.63 12.41 -16.24
C GLU A 64 6.94 12.44 -17.61
N ASP A 65 7.42 11.63 -18.56
CA ASP A 65 6.90 11.60 -19.93
C ASP A 65 5.69 10.66 -20.08
N ASN A 66 5.47 9.76 -19.12
CA ASN A 66 4.38 8.79 -19.13
C ASN A 66 3.26 9.20 -18.16
N ASN A 67 2.06 9.43 -18.70
CA ASN A 67 0.87 9.82 -17.92
C ASN A 67 0.02 8.63 -17.45
N ASP A 68 0.48 7.39 -17.59
CA ASP A 68 -0.22 6.20 -17.12
C ASP A 68 -0.36 6.24 -15.58
N PRO A 69 -1.59 6.33 -15.05
CA PRO A 69 -1.81 6.39 -13.60
C PRO A 69 -1.44 5.09 -12.89
N LYS A 70 -1.23 3.99 -13.62
CA LYS A 70 -0.85 2.69 -13.05
C LYS A 70 0.65 2.55 -12.79
N LYS A 71 1.48 3.46 -13.32
CA LYS A 71 2.90 3.49 -12.99
C LYS A 71 3.10 4.00 -11.58
N THR A 72 4.06 3.45 -10.85
CA THR A 72 4.36 3.93 -9.49
C THR A 72 5.64 4.74 -9.50
N CYS A 73 5.57 5.96 -8.98
CA CYS A 73 6.70 6.87 -8.85
C CYS A 73 6.82 7.30 -7.39
N PHE A 74 8.02 7.20 -6.85
CA PHE A 74 8.29 7.51 -5.46
C PHE A 74 9.07 8.82 -5.34
N THR A 75 8.72 9.61 -4.33
CA THR A 75 9.43 10.83 -3.98
C THR A 75 9.67 10.86 -2.48
N HIS A 76 10.92 11.07 -2.07
CA HIS A 76 11.24 11.37 -0.70
C HIS A 76 10.93 12.83 -0.36
N TRP A 77 9.91 13.05 0.47
CA TRP A 77 9.70 14.36 1.12
C TRP A 77 10.70 14.60 2.26
N ALA A 78 11.19 13.53 2.90
CA ALA A 78 12.35 13.58 3.79
C ALA A 78 13.15 12.28 3.72
N GLY A 79 14.47 12.38 3.93
CA GLY A 79 15.41 11.31 3.63
C GLY A 79 15.75 11.25 2.13
N ASP A 80 16.52 10.23 1.76
CA ASP A 80 16.90 9.91 0.39
C ASP A 80 17.52 8.49 0.34
N LEU A 81 17.90 8.02 -0.85
CA LEU A 81 18.50 6.70 -1.04
C LEU A 81 20.04 6.66 -0.92
N LYS A 82 20.75 7.75 -0.57
CA LYS A 82 22.23 7.78 -0.61
C LYS A 82 22.90 6.73 0.28
N ASP A 83 22.32 6.53 1.46
CA ASP A 83 22.79 5.58 2.47
C ASP A 83 21.85 4.38 2.62
N ALA A 84 20.93 4.21 1.67
CA ALA A 84 19.95 3.14 1.69
C ALA A 84 20.49 1.85 1.08
N LYS A 85 19.90 0.74 1.49
CA LYS A 85 20.06 -0.58 0.87
C LYS A 85 18.78 -0.91 0.12
N ALA A 86 18.86 -1.12 -1.19
CA ALA A 86 17.76 -1.70 -1.95
C ALA A 86 17.96 -3.20 -2.06
N CYS A 87 16.90 -3.97 -1.95
CA CYS A 87 16.93 -5.43 -2.05
C CYS A 87 15.77 -5.94 -2.92
N SER A 88 15.99 -7.03 -3.65
CA SER A 88 14.98 -7.74 -4.46
C SER A 88 14.72 -9.14 -3.91
N HIS A 89 13.50 -9.67 -4.12
CA HIS A 89 13.15 -11.07 -3.80
C HIS A 89 13.56 -12.06 -4.89
N LYS A 90 13.63 -11.60 -6.14
CA LYS A 90 13.94 -12.45 -7.30
C LYS A 90 15.36 -12.20 -7.77
N ASP A 91 15.90 -13.21 -8.45
CA ASP A 91 17.16 -13.13 -9.20
C ASP A 91 17.22 -11.85 -10.05
N GLY A 92 18.39 -11.22 -10.05
CA GLY A 92 18.67 -10.01 -10.81
C GLY A 92 18.82 -8.79 -9.92
N SER A 93 19.75 -7.93 -10.33
CA SER A 93 20.18 -6.81 -9.51
C SER A 93 19.08 -5.76 -9.39
N VAL A 94 18.58 -5.54 -8.16
CA VAL A 94 17.67 -4.42 -7.85
C VAL A 94 18.26 -3.07 -8.25
N ARG A 95 19.59 -2.97 -8.32
CA ARG A 95 20.32 -1.78 -8.80
C ARG A 95 19.98 -1.44 -10.24
N GLU A 96 19.82 -2.44 -11.10
CA GLU A 96 19.48 -2.25 -12.51
C GLU A 96 17.97 -2.02 -12.70
N LYS A 97 17.14 -2.51 -11.76
CA LYS A 97 15.68 -2.40 -11.81
C LYS A 97 15.17 -1.06 -11.28
N LEU A 98 15.87 -0.43 -10.34
CA LEU A 98 15.51 0.88 -9.80
C LEU A 98 16.01 2.01 -10.70
N MET A 99 15.09 2.84 -11.18
CA MET A 99 15.40 4.03 -11.96
C MET A 99 15.36 5.24 -11.05
N ILE A 100 16.52 5.82 -10.77
CA ILE A 100 16.65 6.98 -9.88
C ILE A 100 16.81 8.24 -10.73
N LYS A 101 16.08 9.29 -10.39
CA LYS A 101 16.05 10.52 -11.19
C LYS A 101 17.41 11.18 -11.33
N ASP A 102 18.09 11.43 -10.23
CA ASP A 102 19.34 12.18 -10.19
C ASP A 102 20.11 11.88 -8.89
N ASP A 103 21.28 12.51 -8.74
CA ASP A 103 22.18 12.33 -7.60
C ASP A 103 21.63 12.86 -6.26
N THR A 104 20.45 13.51 -6.26
CA THR A 104 19.75 13.80 -5.01
C THR A 104 19.18 12.54 -4.36
N MET A 105 19.01 11.46 -5.14
CA MET A 105 18.51 10.16 -4.68
C MET A 105 17.12 10.23 -4.02
N LYS A 106 16.34 11.28 -4.32
CA LYS A 106 15.02 11.51 -3.74
C LYS A 106 13.90 10.86 -4.52
N ASP A 107 14.00 10.89 -5.84
CA ASP A 107 12.97 10.40 -6.73
C ASP A 107 13.41 9.11 -7.42
N PHE A 108 12.55 8.10 -7.40
CA PHE A 108 12.84 6.83 -8.05
C PHE A 108 11.57 6.09 -8.48
N THR A 109 11.76 5.10 -9.33
CA THR A 109 10.72 4.15 -9.76
C THR A 109 11.36 2.78 -10.02
N ILE A 110 10.55 1.81 -10.40
CA ILE A 110 11.00 0.48 -10.80
C ILE A 110 10.63 0.24 -12.27
N ASP A 111 11.54 -0.37 -13.02
CA ASP A 111 11.34 -0.70 -14.44
C ASP A 111 10.06 -1.54 -14.65
N SER A 112 9.99 -2.66 -13.92
CA SER A 112 8.83 -3.55 -13.92
C SER A 112 8.04 -3.41 -12.63
N PRO A 113 6.75 -3.02 -12.69
CA PRO A 113 5.94 -2.84 -11.48
C PRO A 113 5.60 -4.18 -10.80
N TYR A 114 5.87 -5.33 -11.41
CA TYR A 114 5.65 -6.67 -10.84
C TYR A 114 6.84 -7.19 -10.02
N GLU A 115 7.92 -6.41 -9.95
CA GLU A 115 9.10 -6.77 -9.17
C GLU A 115 8.95 -6.21 -7.75
N ASP A 116 9.00 -7.10 -6.78
CA ASP A 116 8.95 -6.74 -5.38
C ASP A 116 10.33 -6.24 -4.93
N PHE A 117 10.35 -5.18 -4.12
CA PHE A 117 11.59 -4.66 -3.57
C PHE A 117 11.42 -4.18 -2.14
N LYS A 118 12.54 -4.10 -1.43
CA LYS A 118 12.65 -3.52 -0.08
C LYS A 118 13.76 -2.49 -0.06
N ILE A 119 13.45 -1.31 0.48
CA ILE A 119 14.44 -0.28 0.82
C ILE A 119 14.64 -0.30 2.32
N ILE A 120 15.88 -0.45 2.77
CA ILE A 120 16.28 -0.39 4.17
C ILE A 120 17.14 0.85 4.35
N TYR A 121 16.91 1.62 5.41
CA TYR A 121 17.72 2.79 5.76
C TYR A 121 18.59 2.47 6.99
N PRO A 122 19.71 1.74 6.82
CA PRO A 122 20.49 1.20 7.93
C PRO A 122 21.04 2.29 8.86
N HIS A 123 21.47 3.42 8.31
CA HIS A 123 22.02 4.54 9.07
C HIS A 123 20.94 5.50 9.61
N ILE A 124 19.69 5.27 9.22
CA ILE A 124 18.53 6.11 9.57
C ILE A 124 17.56 5.29 10.43
N GLY A 125 18.11 4.74 11.51
CA GLY A 125 17.38 3.98 12.52
C GLY A 125 16.91 2.59 12.09
N GLY A 126 17.32 2.10 10.92
CA GLY A 126 16.97 0.77 10.43
C GLY A 126 15.53 0.65 9.96
N VAL A 127 14.83 1.76 9.71
CA VAL A 127 13.48 1.72 9.13
C VAL A 127 13.54 1.13 7.72
N SER A 128 12.43 0.58 7.25
CA SER A 128 12.36 0.04 5.89
C SER A 128 11.00 0.24 5.24
N LEU A 129 11.00 0.25 3.91
CA LEU A 129 9.84 0.26 3.03
C LEU A 129 9.85 -0.98 2.15
N THR A 130 8.71 -1.59 1.93
CA THR A 130 8.51 -2.74 1.04
C THR A 130 7.44 -2.40 0.01
N TYR A 131 7.67 -2.79 -1.24
CA TYR A 131 6.73 -2.68 -2.35
C TYR A 131 6.43 -4.09 -2.88
N THR A 132 5.15 -4.45 -2.94
CA THR A 132 4.70 -5.80 -3.31
C THR A 132 3.34 -5.79 -4.01
N ASN A 133 2.95 -6.94 -4.58
CA ASN A 133 1.57 -7.25 -5.00
C ASN A 133 0.94 -6.24 -5.99
N PHE A 134 1.70 -5.80 -6.99
CA PHE A 134 1.14 -4.92 -8.02
C PHE A 134 0.05 -5.61 -8.85
N ASN A 135 -1.09 -4.94 -8.98
CA ASN A 135 -2.22 -5.34 -9.82
C ASN A 135 -2.27 -4.45 -11.06
N ASN A 136 -2.02 -5.03 -12.23
CA ASN A 136 -2.01 -4.32 -13.51
C ASN A 136 -3.39 -3.84 -13.99
N GLU A 137 -4.48 -4.46 -13.53
CA GLU A 137 -5.83 -4.04 -13.89
C GLU A 137 -6.14 -2.69 -13.25
N THR A 138 -5.75 -2.51 -11.98
CA THR A 138 -6.08 -1.34 -11.17
C THR A 138 -4.93 -0.35 -10.98
N GLY A 139 -3.68 -0.76 -11.21
CA GLY A 139 -2.48 0.01 -10.83
C GLY A 139 -2.20 0.00 -9.33
N CYS A 140 -2.97 -0.76 -8.55
CA CYS A 140 -2.79 -0.82 -7.10
C CYS A 140 -1.59 -1.69 -6.74
N LYS A 141 -0.89 -1.30 -5.68
CA LYS A 141 0.25 -1.99 -5.10
C LYS A 141 0.10 -1.95 -3.60
N ASP A 142 0.80 -2.84 -2.94
CA ASP A 142 0.92 -2.76 -1.51
C ASP A 142 2.24 -2.11 -1.10
N ILE A 143 2.16 -1.22 -0.12
CA ILE A 143 3.32 -0.63 0.54
C ILE A 143 3.31 -1.04 2.00
N GLY A 144 4.40 -1.69 2.41
CA GLY A 144 4.72 -1.97 3.80
C GLY A 144 5.75 -0.99 4.32
N ILE A 145 5.60 -0.57 5.58
CA ILE A 145 6.66 0.13 6.30
C ILE A 145 6.94 -0.57 7.62
N GLN A 146 8.19 -0.52 8.03
CA GLN A 146 8.67 -1.12 9.27
C GLN A 146 9.57 -0.14 9.99
N ARG A 147 9.35 -0.01 11.30
CA ARG A 147 10.21 0.71 12.21
C ARG A 147 11.46 -0.13 12.48
N GLY A 148 12.63 0.48 12.50
CA GLY A 148 13.83 -0.18 13.00
C GLY A 148 13.99 -0.03 14.51
N ASP A 149 15.14 -0.47 15.03
CA ASP A 149 15.41 -0.51 16.47
C ASP A 149 15.49 0.88 17.10
N ASN A 150 15.84 1.91 16.33
CA ASN A 150 15.94 3.26 16.84
C ASN A 150 14.61 4.01 16.67
N HIS A 151 13.80 4.02 17.72
CA HIS A 151 12.45 4.59 17.72
C HIS A 151 12.38 6.11 17.50
N VAL A 152 13.50 6.84 17.59
CA VAL A 152 13.52 8.27 17.25
C VAL A 152 13.41 8.50 15.74
N TRP A 153 13.76 7.48 14.94
CA TRP A 153 13.57 7.49 13.50
C TRP A 153 12.21 6.91 13.16
N ARG A 154 11.55 7.57 12.22
CA ARG A 154 10.19 7.28 11.82
C ARG A 154 10.12 7.28 10.32
N ILE A 155 9.34 6.34 9.79
CA ILE A 155 8.95 6.29 8.40
C ILE A 155 7.44 6.41 8.34
N TRP A 156 6.96 7.21 7.39
CA TRP A 156 5.56 7.25 7.00
C TRP A 156 5.47 7.44 5.49
N VAL A 157 4.34 7.01 4.94
CA VAL A 157 4.05 7.10 3.51
C VAL A 157 2.68 7.74 3.32
N SER A 158 2.58 8.54 2.27
CA SER A 158 1.38 9.21 1.80
C SER A 158 1.23 8.99 0.31
N ASP A 159 0.02 8.97 -0.22
CA ASP A 159 -0.20 9.07 -1.66
C ASP A 159 -0.60 10.48 -2.13
N GLU A 160 -0.61 10.67 -3.45
CA GLU A 160 -1.08 11.90 -4.10
C GLU A 160 -2.55 12.24 -3.80
N TYR A 161 -3.37 11.24 -3.43
CA TYR A 161 -4.80 11.42 -3.18
C TYR A 161 -5.11 11.92 -1.76
N GLY A 162 -4.09 12.13 -0.91
CA GLY A 162 -4.19 12.93 0.32
C GLY A 162 -4.63 14.40 0.12
N ASN A 163 -5.04 14.74 -1.11
CA ASN A 163 -5.47 16.05 -1.56
C ASN A 163 -6.93 16.05 -2.08
N ASP A 164 -7.72 15.00 -1.82
CA ASP A 164 -9.11 14.91 -2.30
C ASP A 164 -9.95 16.12 -1.83
N VAL A 165 -10.22 17.00 -2.79
CA VAL A 165 -11.18 18.12 -3.00
C VAL A 165 -12.08 18.62 -1.86
N TRP A 166 -12.42 17.82 -0.84
CA TRP A 166 -13.18 18.29 0.33
C TRP A 166 -12.32 18.98 1.39
N ARG A 167 -10.98 18.92 1.27
CA ARG A 167 -10.03 19.48 2.25
C ARG A 167 -9.37 20.80 1.80
N THR A 168 -9.95 21.53 0.83
CA THR A 168 -9.40 22.80 0.30
C THR A 168 -9.64 24.02 1.20
N SER A 169 -10.07 23.84 2.45
CA SER A 169 -10.31 24.97 3.39
C SER A 169 -9.07 25.42 4.15
N PHE A 170 -7.95 24.67 4.06
CA PHE A 170 -6.69 24.99 4.74
C PHE A 170 -5.49 24.78 3.80
N PRO A 171 -5.06 25.81 3.05
CA PRO A 171 -3.97 25.73 2.07
C PRO A 171 -2.59 25.42 2.69
N ASP A 172 -2.49 25.42 4.02
CA ASP A 172 -1.25 25.21 4.76
C ASP A 172 -1.00 23.72 5.09
N GLU A 173 -1.95 22.82 4.74
CA GLU A 173 -1.90 21.38 5.06
C GLU A 173 -1.75 20.47 3.84
N VAL A 174 -0.98 20.88 2.83
CA VAL A 174 -0.48 19.96 1.82
C VAL A 174 0.52 19.02 2.50
N GLY A 175 0.20 17.73 2.59
CA GLY A 175 1.13 16.70 3.08
C GLY A 175 0.98 16.21 4.52
N ASN A 176 -0.20 16.35 5.14
CA ASN A 176 -0.48 15.74 6.45
C ASN A 176 -1.15 14.36 6.40
N ASP A 177 -1.49 13.87 5.20
CA ASP A 177 -2.19 12.61 5.04
C ASP A 177 -1.20 11.45 5.13
N ARG A 178 -0.80 11.16 6.37
CA ARG A 178 0.07 10.03 6.72
C ARG A 178 -0.74 8.75 6.62
N ASP A 179 -0.97 8.29 5.40
CA ASP A 179 -1.76 7.10 5.10
C ASP A 179 -1.32 5.88 5.90
N ILE A 180 -0.01 5.73 6.07
CA ILE A 180 0.60 4.74 6.96
C ILE A 180 1.79 5.35 7.71
N ASP A 181 1.95 4.97 8.98
CA ASP A 181 2.90 5.63 9.89
C ASP A 181 3.39 4.71 11.01
N THR A 182 4.72 4.66 11.22
CA THR A 182 5.34 3.87 12.28
C THR A 182 5.41 4.53 13.66
N LEU A 183 4.81 5.71 13.85
CA LEU A 183 4.84 6.43 15.13
C LEU A 183 4.30 5.58 16.29
N ASN A 184 3.15 4.95 16.06
CA ASN A 184 2.41 4.19 17.07
C ASN A 184 2.51 2.68 16.87
N PHE A 185 2.93 2.22 15.68
CA PHE A 185 3.00 0.80 15.34
C PHE A 185 4.38 0.45 14.76
N PRO A 186 4.97 -0.70 15.13
CA PRO A 186 6.28 -1.10 14.62
C PRO A 186 6.25 -1.48 13.14
N TRP A 187 5.09 -1.82 12.59
CA TRP A 187 4.92 -2.13 11.18
C TRP A 187 3.51 -1.71 10.75
N TYR A 188 3.37 -1.38 9.47
CA TYR A 188 2.09 -1.05 8.85
C TYR A 188 2.11 -1.47 7.39
N TYR A 189 0.93 -1.77 6.84
CA TYR A 189 0.79 -2.18 5.45
C TYR A 189 -0.53 -1.63 4.89
N LYS A 190 -0.50 -1.07 3.67
CA LYS A 190 -1.69 -0.54 3.01
C LYS A 190 -1.55 -0.69 1.50
N THR A 191 -2.68 -0.92 0.83
CA THR A 191 -2.79 -0.90 -0.62
C THR A 191 -2.97 0.55 -1.09
N PHE A 192 -2.13 0.98 -2.03
CA PHE A 192 -2.17 2.29 -2.65
C PHE A 192 -2.42 2.15 -4.15
N CYS A 193 -3.21 3.03 -4.75
CA CYS A 193 -3.53 2.99 -6.18
C CYS A 193 -3.10 4.22 -6.97
N SER A 194 -2.53 5.22 -6.29
CA SER A 194 -1.97 6.42 -6.94
C SER A 194 -0.74 6.12 -7.78
N LYS A 195 -0.43 7.03 -8.71
CA LYS A 195 0.87 7.05 -9.36
C LYS A 195 1.96 7.49 -8.40
N TRP A 196 1.76 8.60 -7.71
CA TRP A 196 2.78 9.19 -6.84
C TRP A 196 2.64 8.71 -5.40
N ILE A 197 3.76 8.26 -4.85
CA ILE A 197 3.91 7.81 -3.47
C ILE A 197 5.00 8.63 -2.80
N HIS A 198 4.65 9.27 -1.70
CA HIS A 198 5.53 10.15 -0.95
C HIS A 198 6.04 9.44 0.29
N ILE A 199 7.36 9.36 0.41
CA ILE A 199 8.06 8.70 1.50
C ILE A 199 8.68 9.77 2.40
N HIS A 200 8.54 9.61 3.71
CA HIS A 200 9.17 10.51 4.65
C HIS A 200 9.90 9.72 5.73
N VAL A 201 11.23 9.82 5.72
CA VAL A 201 12.11 9.24 6.73
C VAL A 201 12.80 10.37 7.49
N LYS A 202 12.49 10.49 8.80
CA LYS A 202 13.04 11.58 9.63
C LYS A 202 13.13 11.20 11.10
N ARG A 203 13.94 11.96 11.84
CA ARG A 203 14.06 11.92 13.29
C ARG A 203 12.95 12.72 13.96
N ASP A 204 11.71 12.23 13.89
CA ASP A 204 10.53 12.82 14.53
C ASP A 204 9.67 11.76 15.25
N GLY A 205 10.26 10.60 15.57
CA GLY A 205 9.66 9.56 16.39
C GLY A 205 9.69 9.88 17.88
N ARG A 206 8.97 9.07 18.67
CA ARG A 206 8.98 9.19 20.14
C ARG A 206 10.20 8.45 20.70
N ASN A 207 10.84 9.06 21.69
CA ASN A 207 11.85 8.37 22.49
C ASN A 207 11.11 7.48 23.51
N TRP A 208 10.82 6.23 23.14
CA TRP A 208 10.28 5.26 24.08
C TRP A 208 11.44 4.88 25.00
N LYS A 209 11.48 5.46 26.21
CA LYS A 209 12.33 4.91 27.27
C LYS A 209 11.76 3.51 27.59
N ALA A 210 12.54 2.48 27.29
CA ALA A 210 12.31 1.14 27.79
C ALA A 210 12.46 1.11 29.32
#